data_AF-A0A1M6BCP9-F1
#
_entry.id   AF-A0A1M6BCP9-F1
#
_cell.length_a   1.000
_cell.length_b   1.000
_cell.length_c   1.000
_cell.angle_alpha   90.00
_cell.angle_beta   90.00
_cell.angle_gamma   90.00
#
_symmetry.space_group_name_H-M   'P 1'
#
loop_
_entity.id
_entity.type
_entity.pdbx_description
1 polymer ?
#
loop_
_entity_poly.entity_id
_entity_poly.type
_entity_poly.pdbx_seq_one_letter_code
_entity_poly.pdbx_strand_id
1 'polypeptide(L)'
;MTSLVMLWEPHDAAVVLRERFGHDGAPGAAAWLGSVLSQDFGRQMASCDKIVMSDSNALAWLQTFDGDRLILKWSVNKDRFAGLEALAAVTDWLRRERLPVSAPVRAVDGGCRSRVTVSASGSNKSCPATCWT
;
A
#
# COMPACT_ATOMS: atom_id res chain seq x y z
N MET A 1 -16.07 8.21 -2.60
CA MET A 1 -15.60 7.87 -3.97
C MET A 1 -14.10 8.08 -3.99
N THR A 2 -13.31 7.08 -4.38
CA THR A 2 -11.84 7.14 -4.28
C THR A 2 -11.25 8.04 -5.37
N SER A 3 -10.46 9.04 -4.98
CA SER A 3 -9.76 9.92 -5.92
C SER A 3 -8.42 9.33 -6.36
N LEU A 4 -8.02 9.56 -7.62
CA LEU A 4 -6.71 9.18 -8.16
C LEU A 4 -5.88 10.43 -8.45
N VAL A 5 -4.65 10.47 -7.97
CA VAL A 5 -3.79 11.66 -8.04
C VAL A 5 -2.35 11.26 -8.39
N MET A 6 -1.73 11.97 -9.33
CA MET A 6 -0.27 11.96 -9.49
C MET A 6 0.35 12.99 -8.57
N LEU A 7 1.47 12.65 -7.91
CA LEU A 7 2.06 13.53 -6.90
C LEU A 7 2.75 14.76 -7.50
N TRP A 8 3.63 14.58 -8.49
CA TRP A 8 4.31 15.66 -9.21
C TRP A 8 4.52 15.38 -10.70
N GLU A 9 4.23 14.15 -11.14
CA GLU A 9 4.38 13.76 -12.52
C GLU A 9 3.21 14.28 -13.38
N PRO A 10 3.48 14.79 -14.60
CA PRO A 10 2.44 15.30 -15.49
C PRO A 10 1.72 14.17 -16.25
N HIS A 11 1.55 13.00 -15.63
CA HIS A 11 0.88 11.85 -16.22
C HIS A 11 -0.60 11.79 -15.81
N ASP A 12 -1.44 11.17 -16.63
CA ASP A 12 -2.82 10.86 -16.24
C ASP A 12 -2.84 9.75 -15.18
N ALA A 13 -3.50 10.01 -14.05
CA ALA A 13 -3.50 9.09 -12.91
C ALA A 13 -4.20 7.76 -13.21
N ALA A 14 -5.28 7.77 -14.00
CA ALA A 14 -6.00 6.55 -14.36
C ALA A 14 -5.17 5.67 -15.31
N VAL A 15 -4.47 6.30 -16.26
CA VAL A 15 -3.52 5.61 -17.16
C VAL A 15 -2.38 4.98 -16.36
N VAL A 16 -1.75 5.73 -15.44
CA VAL A 16 -0.65 5.21 -14.60
C VAL A 16 -1.12 4.05 -13.74
N LEU A 17 -2.28 4.16 -13.10
CA LEU A 17 -2.85 3.10 -12.27
C LEU A 17 -3.04 1.80 -13.06
N ARG A 18 -3.55 1.90 -14.30
CA ARG A 18 -3.74 0.75 -15.17
C ARG A 18 -2.42 0.15 -15.65
N GLU A 19 -1.55 0.97 -16.21
CA GLU A 19 -0.37 0.48 -16.93
C GLU A 19 0.78 0.06 -16.00
N ARG A 20 1.02 0.84 -14.94
CA ARG A 20 2.12 0.54 -14.00
C ARG A 20 1.67 -0.39 -12.89
N PHE A 21 0.48 -0.16 -12.33
CA PHE A 21 -0.02 -0.89 -11.16
C PHE A 21 -0.98 -2.03 -11.49
N GLY A 22 -1.52 -2.09 -12.71
CA GLY A 22 -2.35 -3.21 -13.16
C GLY A 22 -3.79 -3.19 -12.64
N HIS A 23 -4.32 -2.03 -12.21
CA HIS A 23 -5.72 -1.91 -11.82
C HIS A 23 -6.53 -1.16 -12.88
N ASP A 24 -7.68 -1.71 -13.27
CA ASP A 24 -8.54 -1.15 -14.32
C ASP A 24 -9.20 0.19 -13.95
N GLY A 25 -9.09 0.62 -12.69
CA GLY A 25 -9.56 1.91 -12.21
C GLY A 25 -9.61 1.99 -10.69
N ALA A 26 -10.07 3.13 -10.18
CA ALA A 26 -10.17 3.38 -8.75
C ALA A 26 -11.00 2.32 -7.98
N PRO A 27 -12.17 1.86 -8.48
CA PRO A 27 -12.95 0.82 -7.78
C PRO A 27 -12.19 -0.51 -7.66
N GLY A 28 -11.49 -0.93 -8.73
CA GLY A 28 -10.70 -2.16 -8.73
C GLY A 28 -9.50 -2.07 -7.78
N ALA A 29 -8.81 -0.93 -7.76
CA ALA A 29 -7.72 -0.69 -6.82
C ALA A 29 -8.21 -0.66 -5.36
N ALA A 30 -9.35 -0.01 -5.09
CA ALA A 30 -9.94 0.02 -3.76
C ALA A 30 -10.38 -1.38 -3.28
N ALA A 31 -11.00 -2.18 -4.15
CA ALA A 31 -11.36 -3.57 -3.83
C ALA A 31 -10.13 -4.42 -3.50
N TRP A 32 -9.06 -4.28 -4.29
CA TRP A 32 -7.78 -4.93 -4.00
C TRP A 32 -7.23 -4.48 -2.64
N LEU A 33 -7.13 -3.18 -2.37
CA LEU A 33 -6.68 -2.63 -1.08
C LEU A 33 -7.49 -3.18 0.11
N GLY A 34 -8.81 -3.32 -0.04
CA GLY A 34 -9.65 -3.94 0.98
C GLY A 34 -9.29 -5.40 1.25
N SER A 35 -8.99 -6.17 0.19
CA SER A 35 -8.49 -7.55 0.33
C SER A 35 -7.15 -7.60 1.05
N VAL A 36 -6.21 -6.74 0.68
CA VAL A 36 -4.90 -6.63 1.35
C VAL A 36 -5.08 -6.34 2.84
N LEU A 37 -5.88 -5.33 3.15
CA LEU A 37 -6.07 -4.89 4.52
C LEU A 37 -6.71 -5.98 5.38
N SER A 38 -7.70 -6.69 4.82
CA SER A 38 -8.39 -7.80 5.49
C SER A 38 -7.46 -9.00 5.70
N GLN A 39 -6.79 -9.46 4.64
CA GLN A 39 -6.00 -10.70 4.64
C GLN A 39 -4.68 -10.54 5.39
N ASP A 40 -3.98 -9.44 5.14
CA ASP A 40 -2.60 -9.29 5.61
C ASP A 40 -2.50 -8.50 6.91
N PHE A 41 -3.46 -7.63 7.20
CA PHE A 41 -3.45 -6.79 8.40
C PHE A 41 -4.62 -7.07 9.35
N GLY A 42 -5.56 -7.95 8.98
CA GLY A 42 -6.68 -8.33 9.82
C GLY A 42 -7.66 -7.17 10.07
N ARG A 43 -7.69 -6.15 9.21
CA ARG A 43 -8.52 -4.95 9.35
C ARG A 43 -9.50 -4.83 8.20
N GLN A 44 -10.73 -4.39 8.50
CA GLN A 44 -11.75 -4.18 7.48
C GLN A 44 -11.74 -2.73 6.99
N MET A 45 -11.62 -2.53 5.68
CA MET A 45 -11.62 -1.20 5.07
C MET A 45 -13.05 -0.67 4.95
N ALA A 46 -13.34 0.47 5.57
CA ALA A 46 -14.60 1.20 5.43
C ALA A 46 -14.59 2.09 4.18
N SER A 47 -13.49 2.81 3.93
CA SER A 47 -13.33 3.62 2.73
C SER A 47 -11.87 3.73 2.28
N CYS A 48 -11.69 4.04 1.00
CA CYS A 48 -10.43 4.54 0.46
C CYS A 48 -10.68 5.95 -0.08
N ASP A 49 -10.05 6.95 0.53
CA ASP A 49 -10.32 8.36 0.24
C ASP A 49 -9.57 8.81 -1.03
N LYS A 50 -8.29 8.47 -1.12
CA LYS A 50 -7.45 8.78 -2.28
C LYS A 50 -6.31 7.79 -2.47
N ILE A 51 -5.90 7.62 -3.71
CA ILE A 51 -4.69 6.93 -4.13
C ILE A 51 -3.79 7.96 -4.82
N VAL A 52 -2.59 8.13 -4.27
CA VAL A 52 -1.55 9.01 -4.79
C VAL A 52 -0.43 8.16 -5.36
N MET A 53 -0.02 8.43 -6.60
CA MET A 53 1.03 7.67 -7.30
C MET A 53 2.22 8.57 -7.64
N SER A 54 3.40 7.98 -7.58
CA SER A 54 4.59 8.52 -8.23
C SER A 54 5.61 7.43 -8.55
N ASP A 55 6.19 7.51 -9.75
CA ASP A 55 7.13 6.58 -10.33
C ASP A 55 6.52 5.17 -10.25
N SER A 56 7.07 4.34 -9.37
CA SER A 56 6.70 2.97 -9.13
C SER A 56 6.12 2.76 -7.73
N ASN A 57 5.70 3.83 -7.06
CA ASN A 57 5.13 3.82 -5.72
C ASN A 57 3.70 4.37 -5.72
N ALA A 58 2.88 3.82 -4.84
CA ALA A 58 1.55 4.34 -4.57
C ALA A 58 1.28 4.38 -3.06
N LEU A 59 0.43 5.32 -2.67
CA LEU A 59 -0.03 5.55 -1.30
C LEU A 59 -1.56 5.66 -1.33
N ALA A 60 -2.24 4.92 -0.46
CA ALA A 60 -3.68 4.99 -0.29
C ALA A 60 -4.03 5.43 1.14
N TRP A 61 -4.95 6.38 1.27
CA TRP A 61 -5.51 6.80 2.55
C TRP A 61 -6.78 6.01 2.80
N LEU A 62 -6.77 5.23 3.88
CA LEU A 62 -7.81 4.27 4.22
C LEU A 62 -8.46 4.65 5.54
N GLN A 63 -9.76 4.42 5.64
CA GLN A 63 -10.50 4.39 6.90
C GLN A 63 -10.92 2.96 7.17
N THR A 64 -10.80 2.53 8.43
CA THR A 64 -11.24 1.21 8.87
C THR A 64 -12.59 1.29 9.60
N PHE A 65 -13.31 0.18 9.67
CA PHE A 65 -14.56 0.12 10.46
C PHE A 65 -14.33 0.29 11.97
N ASP A 66 -13.11 0.04 12.45
CA ASP A 66 -12.72 0.25 13.85
C ASP A 66 -12.47 1.73 14.16
N GLY A 67 -12.55 2.62 13.16
CA GLY A 67 -12.32 4.05 13.29
C GLY A 67 -10.87 4.50 13.04
N ASP A 68 -9.94 3.55 12.81
CA ASP A 68 -8.54 3.86 12.50
C ASP A 68 -8.40 4.48 11.11
N ARG A 69 -7.44 5.40 10.97
CA ARG A 69 -6.98 5.97 9.69
C ARG A 69 -5.59 5.43 9.37
N LEU A 70 -5.42 4.87 8.18
CA LEU A 70 -4.21 4.19 7.78
C LEU A 70 -3.72 4.69 6.43
N ILE A 71 -2.41 4.63 6.21
CA ILE A 71 -1.78 4.84 4.91
C ILE A 71 -1.19 3.51 4.44
N LEU A 72 -1.71 2.98 3.34
CA LEU A 72 -1.14 1.80 2.71
C LEU A 72 -0.21 2.24 1.58
N LYS A 73 1.07 1.88 1.68
CA LYS A 73 2.08 2.12 0.66
C LYS A 73 2.40 0.82 -0.07
N TRP A 74 2.50 0.85 -1.40
CA TRP A 74 3.02 -0.29 -2.17
C TRP A 74 3.91 0.17 -3.32
N SER A 75 4.75 -0.74 -3.81
CA SER A 75 5.61 -0.48 -4.97
C SER A 75 5.60 -1.63 -5.96
N VAL A 76 5.67 -1.30 -7.25
CA VAL A 76 5.78 -2.27 -8.36
C VAL A 76 7.23 -2.49 -8.82
N ASN A 77 8.19 -1.72 -8.30
CA ASN A 77 9.60 -1.83 -8.65
C ASN A 77 10.29 -2.92 -7.81
N LYS A 78 10.47 -4.10 -8.41
CA LYS A 78 11.04 -5.30 -7.78
C LYS A 78 12.44 -5.09 -7.24
N ASP A 79 13.26 -4.29 -7.92
CA ASP A 79 14.65 -4.04 -7.53
C ASP A 79 14.74 -3.31 -6.19
N ARG A 80 13.67 -2.62 -5.79
CA ARG A 80 13.58 -1.91 -4.50
C ARG A 80 13.02 -2.76 -3.36
N PHE A 81 12.55 -3.99 -3.60
CA PHE A 81 11.83 -4.75 -2.57
C PHE A 81 12.71 -5.08 -1.35
N ALA A 82 13.94 -5.52 -1.59
CA ALA A 82 14.91 -5.79 -0.52
C ALA A 82 15.30 -4.52 0.26
N GLY A 83 15.48 -3.40 -0.44
CA GLY A 83 15.76 -2.11 0.20
C GLY A 83 14.59 -1.60 1.05
N LEU A 84 13.36 -1.78 0.54
CA LEU A 84 12.17 -1.52 1.34
C LEU A 84 12.17 -2.44 2.57
N GLU A 85 12.57 -3.71 2.45
CA GLU A 85 12.59 -4.72 3.55
C GLU A 85 13.46 -4.25 4.69
N ALA A 86 14.68 -3.86 4.36
CA ALA A 86 15.60 -3.24 5.29
C ALA A 86 15.00 -1.99 5.93
N LEU A 87 14.37 -1.10 5.15
CA LEU A 87 13.79 0.13 5.69
C LEU A 87 12.69 -0.14 6.74
N ALA A 88 11.78 -1.07 6.48
CA ALA A 88 10.74 -1.42 7.45
C ALA A 88 11.31 -2.09 8.71
N ALA A 89 12.37 -2.89 8.57
CA ALA A 89 13.06 -3.48 9.72
C ALA A 89 13.74 -2.41 10.59
N VAL A 90 14.38 -1.41 9.95
CA VAL A 90 15.01 -0.28 10.65
C VAL A 90 13.97 0.59 11.35
N THR A 91 12.85 0.93 10.69
CA THR A 91 11.80 1.75 11.33
C THR A 91 11.11 1.02 12.48
N ASP A 92 10.91 -0.30 12.38
CA ASP A 92 10.41 -1.08 13.50
C ASP A 92 11.43 -1.20 14.64
N TRP A 93 12.73 -1.26 14.34
CA TRP A 93 13.78 -1.18 15.36
C TRP A 93 13.76 0.17 16.08
N LEU A 94 13.74 1.29 15.36
CA LEU A 94 13.65 2.64 15.93
C LEU A 94 12.42 2.79 16.84
N ARG A 95 11.27 2.23 16.43
CA ARG A 95 10.06 2.18 17.26
C ARG A 95 10.30 1.42 18.57
N ARG A 96 10.95 0.25 18.53
CA ARG A 96 11.28 -0.53 19.74
C ARG A 96 12.23 0.21 20.68
N GLU A 97 13.14 1.00 20.12
CA GLU A 97 14.00 1.94 20.87
C GLU A 97 13.26 3.18 21.38
N ARG A 98 11.94 3.25 21.19
CA ARG A 98 11.08 4.37 21.60
C ARG A 98 11.46 5.70 20.95
N LEU A 99 12.10 5.66 19.78
CA LEU A 99 12.39 6.84 18.99
C LEU A 99 11.14 7.23 18.17
N PRO A 100 10.86 8.54 18.01
CA PRO A 100 9.67 9.01 17.31
C PRO A 100 9.81 8.74 15.81
N VAL A 101 9.11 7.72 15.33
CA VAL A 101 9.03 7.36 13.92
C VAL A 101 7.60 6.93 13.58
N SER A 102 7.16 7.23 12.36
CA SER A 102 5.99 6.57 11.78
C SER A 102 6.35 5.12 11.51
N ALA A 103 5.97 4.22 12.39
CA ALA A 103 6.30 2.82 12.26
C ALA A 103 5.25 2.05 11.46
N PRO A 104 5.63 0.99 10.73
CA PRO A 104 4.68 0.15 10.03
C PRO A 104 3.70 -0.54 11.00
N VAL A 105 2.43 -0.63 10.60
CA VAL A 105 1.46 -1.55 11.21
C VAL A 105 1.93 -2.97 10.96
N ARG A 106 1.89 -3.81 11.99
CA ARG A 106 2.25 -5.23 11.87
C ARG A 106 1.18 -5.99 11.08
N ALA A 107 1.64 -6.88 10.21
CA ALA A 107 0.79 -7.84 9.54
C ALA A 107 0.34 -8.93 10.53
N VAL A 108 -0.69 -9.71 10.13
CA VAL A 108 -1.27 -10.80 10.93
C VAL A 108 -0.27 -11.91 11.25
N ASP A 109 0.75 -12.10 10.41
CA ASP A 109 1.84 -13.06 10.64
C ASP A 109 2.87 -12.58 11.68
N GLY A 110 2.65 -11.40 12.28
CA GLY A 110 3.54 -10.79 13.27
C GLY A 110 4.75 -10.07 12.66
N GLY A 111 4.99 -10.23 11.35
CA GLY A 111 5.98 -9.51 10.60
C GLY A 111 5.56 -8.06 10.33
N CYS A 112 6.52 -7.18 10.06
CA CYS A 112 6.23 -5.81 9.62
C CYS A 112 5.98 -5.71 8.11
N ARG A 113 5.91 -6.84 7.39
CA ARG A 113 5.85 -6.86 5.92
C ARG A 113 5.05 -8.03 5.37
N SER A 114 3.90 -7.73 4.80
CA SER A 114 3.23 -8.62 3.87
C SER A 114 3.65 -8.27 2.44
N ARG A 115 4.25 -9.24 1.77
CA ARG A 115 4.42 -9.21 0.32
C ARG A 115 3.05 -9.51 -0.28
N VAL A 116 2.38 -8.49 -0.79
CA VAL A 116 1.03 -8.63 -1.35
C VAL A 116 1.11 -9.14 -2.78
N THR A 117 0.15 -9.94 -3.23
CA THR A 117 0.03 -10.24 -4.66
C THR A 117 -1.06 -9.39 -5.30
N VAL A 118 -0.67 -8.58 -6.28
CA VAL A 118 -1.57 -7.88 -7.21
C VAL A 118 -1.91 -8.87 -8.32
N SER A 119 -3.11 -9.43 -8.29
CA SER A 119 -3.67 -10.15 -9.43
C SER A 119 -4.26 -9.13 -10.40
N ALA A 120 -3.48 -8.72 -11.41
CA ALA A 120 -4.03 -8.00 -12.56
C ALA A 120 -4.53 -9.02 -13.58
N SER A 121 -5.56 -8.67 -14.37
CA SER A 121 -6.15 -9.52 -15.41
C SER A 121 -5.06 -10.16 -16.30
N GLY A 122 -4.77 -11.44 -16.05
CA GLY A 122 -3.82 -12.26 -16.81
C GLY A 122 -2.37 -12.33 -16.32
N SER A 123 -1.96 -11.64 -15.25
CA SER A 123 -0.62 -11.85 -14.65
C SER A 123 -0.57 -11.60 -13.14
N ASN A 124 -0.02 -12.57 -12.40
CA ASN A 124 0.15 -12.50 -10.94
C ASN A 124 1.39 -11.66 -10.62
N LYS A 125 1.22 -10.40 -10.20
CA LYS A 125 2.33 -9.51 -9.83
C LYS A 125 2.42 -9.40 -8.31
N SER A 126 3.39 -10.07 -7.71
CA SER A 126 3.69 -9.91 -6.29
C SER A 126 4.41 -8.58 -6.04
N CYS A 127 3.84 -7.71 -5.22
CA CYS A 127 4.30 -6.37 -4.86
C CYS A 127 4.28 -6.21 -3.32
N PRO A 128 5.36 -5.78 -2.66
CA PRO A 128 5.33 -5.49 -1.24
C PRO A 128 4.38 -4.33 -0.99
N ALA A 129 3.49 -4.51 -0.02
CA ALA A 129 2.78 -3.41 0.60
C ALA A 129 3.28 -3.23 2.03
N THR A 130 3.16 -2.02 2.53
CA THR A 130 3.50 -1.66 3.90
C THR A 130 2.45 -0.67 4.36
N CYS A 131 1.78 -1.00 5.46
CA CYS A 131 0.76 -0.15 6.06
C CYS A 131 1.38 0.70 7.17
N TRP A 132 0.99 1.96 7.28
CA TRP A 132 1.46 2.94 8.26
C TRP A 132 0.24 3.56 8.94
N THR A 133 0.38 3.95 10.21
CA THR A 133 -0.59 4.80 10.92
C THR A 133 -0.32 6.27 10.67
#